data_AF-A0A2I0UIY9-F1
#
_entry.id   AF-A0A2I0UIY9-F1
#
_cell.length_a   1.000
_cell.length_b   1.000
_cell.length_c   1.000
_cell.angle_alpha   90.00
_cell.angle_beta   90.00
_cell.angle_gamma   90.00
#
_symmetry.space_group_name_H-M   'P 1'
#
loop_
_entity.id
_entity.type
_entity.pdbx_description
1 polymer ?
#
loop_
_entity_poly.entity_id
_entity_poly.type
_entity_poly.pdbx_seq_one_letter_code
_entity_poly.pdbx_strand_id
1 'polypeptide(L)'
;MMEQLILGIISRHVEDKKVIRSSQLVFTKGKSCLTNLINFYEYVTGLVDDRRAVDVVYLDLSKTFYTVSHKMLLDKLLMCGLEKRTVR
;
A
#
# COMPACT_ATOMS: atom_id res chain seq x y z
N MET A 1 1.36 22.84 -3.96
CA MET A 1 2.79 22.81 -4.31
C MET A 1 3.62 22.03 -3.28
N MET A 2 3.55 22.37 -1.99
CA MET A 2 4.21 21.61 -0.90
C MET A 2 3.78 20.14 -0.81
N GLU A 3 2.48 19.85 -0.90
CA GLU A 3 1.98 18.46 -0.83
C GLU A 3 2.56 17.56 -1.92
N GLN A 4 2.58 18.04 -3.16
CA GLN A 4 3.16 17.29 -4.29
C GLN A 4 4.68 17.10 -4.15
N LEU A 5 5.38 18.06 -3.55
CA LEU A 5 6.80 17.94 -3.24
C LEU A 5 7.03 16.86 -2.17
N ILE A 6 6.27 16.91 -1.07
CA ILE A 6 6.35 15.92 0.01
C ILE A 6 6.00 14.52 -0.52
N LEU A 7 4.94 14.41 -1.33
CA LEU A 7 4.55 13.17 -1.98
C LEU A 7 5.67 12.64 -2.87
N GLY A 8 6.33 13.49 -3.66
CA GLY A 8 7.45 13.09 -4.51
C GLY A 8 8.64 12.55 -3.70
N ILE A 9 9.00 13.22 -2.61
CA ILE A 9 10.09 12.80 -1.72
C ILE A 9 9.76 11.46 -1.05
N ILE A 10 8.57 11.32 -0.47
CA ILE A 10 8.14 10.09 0.21
C ILE A 10 8.02 8.93 -0.78
N SER A 11 7.45 9.17 -1.97
CA SER A 11 7.28 8.13 -3.00
C SER A 11 8.62 7.56 -3.44
N ARG A 12 9.61 8.43 -3.71
CA ARG A 12 10.97 8.00 -4.06
C ARG A 12 11.60 7.19 -2.92
N HIS A 13 11.51 7.67 -1.68
CA HIS A 13 12.05 6.94 -0.52
C HIS A 13 11.44 5.54 -0.37
N VAL A 14 10.11 5.46 -0.51
CA VAL A 14 9.35 4.21 -0.42
C VAL A 14 9.74 3.22 -1.52
N GLU A 15 9.94 3.70 -2.76
CA GLU A 15 10.42 2.89 -3.89
C GLU A 15 11.86 2.40 -3.65
N ASP A 16 12.79 3.30 -3.34
CA ASP A 16 14.21 2.99 -3.15
C ASP A 16 14.46 1.99 -2.01
N LYS A 17 13.71 2.15 -0.91
CA LYS A 17 13.81 1.28 0.27
C LYS A 17 12.92 0.04 0.19
N LYS A 18 12.13 -0.12 -0.87
CA LYS A 18 11.15 -1.22 -1.02
C LYS A 18 10.26 -1.39 0.21
N VAL A 19 9.82 -0.27 0.79
CA VAL A 19 9.01 -0.24 2.02
C VAL A 19 7.66 -0.94 1.78
N ILE A 20 7.12 -0.77 0.57
CA ILE A 20 5.84 -1.35 0.17
C ILE A 20 6.06 -2.73 -0.44
N ARG A 21 5.30 -3.72 0.05
CA ARG A 21 5.35 -5.10 -0.47
C ARG A 21 4.81 -5.15 -1.89
N SER A 22 5.34 -6.08 -2.70
CA SER A 22 4.88 -6.31 -4.08
C SER A 22 3.39 -6.64 -4.18
N SER A 23 2.83 -7.27 -3.14
CA SER A 23 1.41 -7.60 -3.01
C SER A 23 0.50 -6.37 -2.86
N GLN A 24 1.04 -5.20 -2.50
CA GLN A 24 0.25 -3.97 -2.50
C GLN A 24 0.12 -3.45 -3.93
N LEU A 25 -1.10 -3.44 -4.43
CA LEU A 25 -1.40 -3.12 -5.82
C LEU A 25 -2.06 -1.74 -5.99
N VAL A 26 -2.61 -1.13 -4.94
CA VAL A 26 -3.24 0.20 -5.02
C VAL A 26 -2.35 1.24 -4.34
N PHE A 27 -2.43 2.50 -4.81
CA PHE A 27 -1.60 3.63 -4.37
C PHE A 27 -0.11 3.51 -4.68
N THR A 28 0.26 2.71 -5.69
CA THR A 28 1.62 2.66 -6.23
C THR A 28 1.60 3.05 -7.70
N LYS A 29 2.71 3.63 -8.17
CA LYS A 29 2.79 4.14 -9.54
C LYS A 29 2.55 3.02 -10.56
N GLY A 30 1.74 3.30 -11.56
CA GLY A 30 1.46 2.36 -12.66
C GLY A 30 0.52 1.21 -12.31
N LYS A 31 -0.08 1.19 -11.11
CA LYS A 31 -1.07 0.17 -10.73
C LYS A 31 -2.44 0.79 -10.48
N SER A 32 -3.50 0.07 -10.85
CA SER A 32 -4.89 0.51 -10.76
C SER A 32 -5.76 -0.48 -9.98
N CYS A 33 -6.94 -0.04 -9.54
CA CYS A 33 -7.93 -0.94 -8.91
C CYS A 33 -8.31 -2.10 -9.83
N LEU A 34 -8.40 -1.87 -11.14
CA LEU A 34 -8.68 -2.92 -12.13
C LEU A 34 -7.56 -3.96 -12.17
N THR A 35 -6.29 -3.50 -12.20
CA THR A 35 -5.14 -4.41 -12.20
C THR A 35 -5.08 -5.25 -10.93
N ASN A 36 -5.44 -4.65 -9.79
CA ASN A 36 -5.56 -5.37 -8.53
C ASN A 36 -6.60 -6.50 -8.61
N LEU A 37 -7.77 -6.21 -9.19
CA LEU A 37 -8.84 -7.19 -9.33
C LEU A 37 -8.44 -8.33 -10.26
N ILE A 38 -7.83 -8.02 -11.41
CA ILE A 38 -7.35 -9.01 -12.38
C ILE A 38 -6.33 -9.95 -11.72
N ASN A 39 -5.29 -9.40 -11.08
CA ASN A 39 -4.26 -10.21 -10.40
C ASN A 39 -4.84 -11.13 -9.31
N PHE A 40 -5.86 -10.64 -8.59
CA PHE A 40 -6.54 -11.45 -7.58
C PHE A 40 -7.30 -12.62 -8.21
N TYR A 41 -8.06 -12.37 -9.27
CA TYR A 41 -8.78 -13.44 -9.97
C TYR A 41 -7.84 -14.45 -10.61
N GLU A 42 -6.76 -14.01 -11.27
CA GLU A 42 -5.75 -14.92 -11.83
C GLU A 42 -5.16 -15.84 -10.75
N TYR A 43 -4.85 -15.29 -9.58
CA TYR A 43 -4.36 -16.06 -8.45
C TYR A 43 -5.39 -17.09 -7.96
N VAL A 44 -6.64 -16.68 -7.75
CA VAL A 44 -7.72 -17.56 -7.28
C VAL A 44 -8.03 -18.65 -8.33
N THR A 45 -8.16 -18.28 -9.59
CA THR A 45 -8.45 -19.23 -10.68
C THR A 45 -7.33 -20.26 -10.81
N GLY A 46 -6.06 -19.87 -10.72
CA GLY A 46 -4.96 -20.84 -10.73
C GLY A 46 -5.00 -21.84 -9.57
N LEU A 47 -5.41 -21.40 -8.37
CA LEU A 47 -5.62 -22.33 -7.24
C LEU A 47 -6.78 -23.30 -7.50
N VAL A 48 -7.87 -22.80 -8.08
CA VAL A 48 -9.06 -23.60 -8.41
C VAL A 48 -8.77 -24.62 -9.50
N ASP A 49 -8.01 -24.25 -10.54
CA ASP A 49 -7.58 -25.15 -11.61
C ASP A 49 -6.73 -26.31 -11.07
N ASP A 50 -5.90 -26.02 -10.05
CA ASP A 50 -5.13 -27.02 -9.30
C ASP A 50 -5.98 -27.82 -8.29
N ARG A 51 -7.31 -27.68 -8.32
CA ARG A 51 -8.29 -28.32 -7.42
C ARG A 51 -8.07 -28.03 -5.94
N ARG A 52 -7.50 -26.86 -5.62
CA ARG A 52 -7.34 -26.41 -4.23
C ARG A 52 -8.58 -25.66 -3.77
N ALA A 53 -9.00 -25.89 -2.53
CA ALA A 53 -10.04 -25.10 -1.90
C ALA A 53 -9.49 -23.69 -1.60
N VAL A 54 -10.30 -22.66 -1.86
CA VAL A 54 -9.93 -21.25 -1.66
C VAL A 54 -11.00 -20.57 -0.84
N ASP A 55 -10.60 -19.98 0.28
CA ASP A 55 -11.42 -19.08 1.09
C ASP A 55 -10.86 -17.66 0.99
N VAL A 56 -11.74 -16.66 0.91
CA VAL A 56 -11.36 -15.26 0.74
C VAL A 56 -11.96 -14.43 1.87
N VAL A 57 -11.11 -13.69 2.57
CA VAL A 57 -11.53 -12.73 3.60
C VAL A 57 -11.33 -11.31 3.09
N TYR A 58 -12.43 -10.57 2.93
CA TYR A 58 -12.38 -9.16 2.60
C TYR A 58 -12.43 -8.31 3.87
N LEU A 59 -11.42 -7.47 4.08
CA LEU A 59 -11.36 -6.53 5.21
C LEU A 59 -11.53 -5.12 4.67
N ASP A 60 -12.53 -4.42 5.20
CA ASP A 60 -12.71 -2.99 4.95
C ASP A 60 -12.55 -2.22 6.26
N LEU A 61 -11.88 -1.06 6.17
CA LEU A 61 -11.66 -0.19 7.31
C LEU A 61 -12.55 1.04 7.14
N SER A 62 -13.46 1.26 8.08
CA SER A 62 -14.34 2.42 8.03
C SER A 62 -13.53 3.70 8.25
N LYS A 63 -13.74 4.69 7.37
CA LYS A 63 -13.19 6.06 7.50
C LYS A 63 -11.68 6.10 7.77
N THR A 64 -10.88 5.24 7.12
CA THR A 64 -9.42 5.12 7.33
C THR A 64 -8.67 6.43 7.50
N PHE A 65 -8.85 7.37 6.57
CA PHE A 65 -8.15 8.66 6.61
C PHE A 65 -8.56 9.56 7.77
N TYR A 66 -9.76 9.36 8.34
CA TYR A 66 -10.25 10.10 9.49
C TYR A 66 -9.86 9.44 10.82
N THR A 67 -9.66 8.12 10.83
CA THR A 67 -9.40 7.35 12.06
C THR A 67 -7.90 7.14 12.34
N VAL A 68 -7.04 7.30 11.33
CA VAL A 68 -5.58 7.15 11.52
C VAL A 68 -5.04 8.27 12.42
N SER A 69 -4.50 7.88 13.58
CA SER A 69 -3.80 8.79 14.48
C SER A 69 -2.56 9.39 13.83
N HIS A 70 -2.40 10.72 13.91
CA HIS A 70 -1.22 11.42 13.43
C HIS A 70 0.07 10.85 14.06
N LYS A 71 0.10 10.63 15.37
CA LYS A 71 1.27 10.07 16.06
C LYS A 71 1.67 8.72 15.47
N MET A 72 0.71 7.82 15.30
CA MET A 72 0.97 6.49 14.74
C MET A 72 1.47 6.56 13.28
N LEU A 73 0.94 7.49 12.48
CA LEU A 73 1.41 7.70 11.12
C LEU A 73 2.86 8.19 11.11
N LEU A 74 3.20 9.19 11.93
CA LEU A 74 4.57 9.73 12.00
C LEU A 74 5.56 8.68 12.51
N ASP A 75 5.21 7.91 13.54
CA ASP A 75 6.04 6.82 14.07
C ASP A 75 6.30 5.76 12.98
N LYS A 76 5.28 5.40 12.18
CA LYS A 76 5.45 4.49 11.04
C LYS A 76 6.38 5.06 9.98
N LEU A 77 6.26 6.34 9.63
CA LEU A 77 7.12 6.98 8.64
C LEU A 77 8.58 7.00 9.09
N LEU A 78 8.84 7.28 10.37
CA LEU A 78 10.17 7.21 10.97
C LEU A 78 10.75 5.79 10.95
N MET A 79 9.95 4.77 11.30
CA MET A 79 10.38 3.36 11.20
C MET A 79 10.70 2.93 9.77
N CYS A 80 10.06 3.53 8.77
CA CYS A 80 10.38 3.30 7.36
C CYS A 80 11.67 4.02 6.91
N GLY A 81 12.34 4.74 7.81
CA GLY A 81 13.62 5.41 7.56
C GLY A 81 13.50 6.81 6.97
N LEU A 82 12.32 7.43 7.00
CA LEU A 82 12.18 8.84 6.62
C LEU A 82 12.88 9.74 7.64
N GLU A 83 13.51 10.80 7.15
CA GLU A 83 14.22 11.74 8.00
C GLU A 83 13.24 12.53 8.87
N LYS A 84 13.61 12.75 10.14
CA LYS A 84 12.79 13.48 11.10
C LYS A 84 12.38 14.89 10.62
N ARG A 85 13.20 15.54 9.79
CA ARG A 85 12.87 16.86 9.21
C ARG A 85 11.73 16.82 8.18
N THR A 86 11.54 15.69 7.51
CA THR A 86 10.50 15.49 6.49
C THR A 86 9.17 15.09 7.13
N VAL A 87 9.23 14.52 8.34
CA VAL A 87 8.08 14.00 9.11
C VAL A 87 7.64 14.99 10.21
N ARG A 88 8.16 16.23 10.21
CA ARG A 88 7.90 17.23 11.25
C ARG A 88 6.85 18.26 10.83
#